data_AF-A0A9X3J4I9-F1
#
_entry.id   AF-A0A9X3J4I9-F1
#
_cell.length_a   1.000
_cell.length_b   1.000
_cell.length_c   1.000
_cell.angle_alpha   90.00
_cell.angle_beta   90.00
_cell.angle_gamma   90.00
#
_symmetry.space_group_name_H-M   'P 1'
#
loop_
_entity.id
_entity.type
_entity.pdbx_description
1 polymer ?
#
loop_
_entity_poly.entity_id
_entity_poly.type
_entity_poly.pdbx_seq_one_letter_code
_entity_poly.pdbx_strand_id
1 'polypeptide(L)'
;MNPRLTRYESKLDKGFLTLVIVCLGIFLNSCFENPFPPELTTQPIELVDAVTIISGGNITDDGGTEIFQKGICISFGSTPTLQDIFTLDGVGNDNFTTTLNLDPENTYYVRAYAINGAGIGYGNILSITLDPLPFTEAVIMDFGDITGNEAFMRGRIESNQTVISRGACWSTSMNPTISDSKTEAGSGTGIFETTITGLLPGTTYYTRAYAIVNDEVFYSSNYEFTTIGFPQLTTKQIINAGTFVISTGGDILSQGLILNAGVCWSTNPSPTIADNKTEDQLNYSSFTSDPYGLLPATTYYIRSYATNIAGTGYGNELVVTMPEATVFDPDGNPYSSVTIGTQTWLVENLRTTKYANGDNIPNIIDNSDWQNATSGAWCYNENVTDLEVPYGKLYNWFAVTDSRNVCPAGWHVPTDEEWQILITFLGGSDMAGNKLKETGTAHWATNNDFATNSSGFTALPGGAQSAFPGFSYPVNSLGMFWTVTPLDGENAYGYYLFDSYQSIHKQEYIKQTGLSVRCIKD
;
A
#
# COMPACT_ATOMS: atom_id res chain seq x y z
N MET A 1 63.76 41.40 -11.71
CA MET A 1 64.72 42.42 -11.25
C MET A 1 65.60 41.78 -10.20
N ASN A 2 66.90 41.72 -10.50
CA ASN A 2 67.99 41.40 -9.57
C ASN A 2 68.06 42.48 -8.47
N PRO A 3 68.66 42.23 -7.29
CA PRO A 3 70.07 42.58 -7.24
C PRO A 3 70.97 41.67 -6.38
N ARG A 4 72.19 41.49 -6.90
CA ARG A 4 73.46 41.19 -6.20
C ARG A 4 73.87 42.34 -5.28
N LEU A 5 74.80 42.09 -4.34
CA LEU A 5 75.94 42.95 -3.92
C LEU A 5 76.72 42.19 -2.81
N THR A 6 77.91 41.60 -3.07
CA THR A 6 79.32 42.10 -3.05
C THR A 6 80.06 42.04 -1.70
N ARG A 7 81.21 41.34 -1.79
CA ARG A 7 82.46 41.34 -1.00
C ARG A 7 82.75 42.55 -0.09
N TYR A 8 83.40 42.24 1.03
CA TYR A 8 84.36 43.14 1.71
C TYR A 8 85.64 42.37 2.07
N GLU A 9 86.78 42.90 1.63
CA GLU A 9 88.13 42.53 2.06
C GLU A 9 88.78 43.70 2.81
N SER A 10 89.84 43.37 3.55
CA SER A 10 90.90 44.21 4.12
C SER A 10 90.69 44.74 5.55
N LYS A 11 91.60 44.37 6.45
CA LYS A 11 92.84 45.14 6.68
C LYS A 11 93.85 44.33 7.49
N LEU A 12 95.06 44.21 6.94
CA LEU A 12 96.29 43.92 7.67
C LEU A 12 96.62 45.10 8.59
N ASP A 13 97.11 44.80 9.80
CA ASP A 13 98.03 45.68 10.51
C ASP A 13 99.22 44.86 11.04
N LYS A 14 100.42 45.46 10.98
CA LYS A 14 101.74 44.83 11.19
C LYS A 14 102.34 45.31 12.51
N GLY A 15 103.03 44.40 13.21
CA GLY A 15 104.07 44.71 14.19
C GLY A 15 104.41 43.49 15.07
N PHE A 16 105.36 42.62 14.68
CA PHE A 16 106.75 42.55 15.18
C PHE A 16 106.82 42.57 16.73
N LEU A 17 107.43 41.65 17.48
CA LEU A 17 108.53 40.67 17.32
C LEU A 17 108.47 39.85 18.66
N THR A 18 108.67 38.53 18.77
CA THR A 18 109.98 37.85 18.85
C THR A 18 109.77 36.38 19.28
N LEU A 19 110.66 35.52 18.76
CA LEU A 19 111.10 34.20 19.24
C LEU A 19 110.38 32.93 18.75
N VAL A 20 111.22 32.04 18.22
CA VAL A 20 110.99 30.97 17.27
C VAL A 20 111.46 29.65 17.90
N ILE A 21 110.56 28.66 17.82
CA ILE A 21 110.76 27.21 17.61
C ILE A 21 111.41 26.38 18.73
N VAL A 22 110.61 25.42 19.24
CA VAL A 22 111.03 24.10 19.71
C VAL A 22 110.25 23.04 18.92
N CYS A 23 111.02 22.11 18.35
CA CYS A 23 110.80 20.68 18.05
C CYS A 23 109.34 20.13 18.05
N LEU A 24 108.92 19.22 17.19
CA LEU A 24 109.58 17.98 16.76
C LEU A 24 108.65 17.33 15.70
N GLY A 25 109.20 16.81 14.61
CA GLY A 25 108.44 16.11 13.57
C GLY A 25 108.86 14.65 13.42
N ILE A 26 107.88 13.75 13.62
CA ILE A 26 107.43 12.61 12.77
C ILE A 26 108.53 11.59 12.34
N PHE A 27 108.38 10.26 12.35
CA PHE A 27 107.29 9.42 11.84
C PHE A 27 107.32 7.99 12.42
N LEU A 28 106.14 7.49 12.80
CA LEU A 28 105.80 6.07 12.77
C LEU A 28 104.78 5.87 11.64
N ASN A 29 105.09 4.93 10.76
CA ASN A 29 104.30 4.57 9.59
C ASN A 29 103.24 3.53 10.02
N SER A 30 101.96 3.92 9.99
CA SER A 30 100.81 3.01 10.06
C SER A 30 99.99 3.19 8.79
N CYS A 31 99.72 2.10 8.09
CA CYS A 31 98.92 2.09 6.87
C CYS A 31 97.47 2.44 7.25
N PHE A 32 96.99 3.64 6.92
CA PHE A 32 95.55 3.93 6.94
C PHE A 32 94.99 3.62 5.55
N GLU A 33 94.05 2.67 5.47
CA GLU A 33 93.27 2.46 4.26
C GLU A 33 92.47 3.74 3.92
N ASN A 34 92.27 4.00 2.63
CA ASN A 34 91.51 5.19 2.21
C ASN A 34 90.05 5.05 2.66
N PRO A 35 89.46 6.07 3.30
CA PRO A 35 88.06 6.04 3.71
C PRO A 35 87.11 5.75 2.53
N PHE A 36 86.08 4.95 2.76
CA PHE A 36 85.04 4.63 1.78
C PHE A 36 83.63 4.80 2.40
N PRO A 37 82.55 4.93 1.61
CA PRO A 37 81.20 5.09 2.16
C PRO A 37 80.80 3.89 3.05
N PRO A 38 79.96 4.08 4.09
CA PRO A 38 79.60 2.99 5.00
C PRO A 38 78.98 1.79 4.27
N GLU A 39 79.21 0.58 4.79
CA GLU A 39 78.51 -0.62 4.35
C GLU A 39 77.42 -0.98 5.36
N LEU A 40 76.22 -1.24 4.87
CA LEU A 40 75.07 -1.60 5.68
C LEU A 40 74.06 -2.43 4.89
N THR A 41 73.18 -3.14 5.59
CA THR A 41 72.00 -3.81 5.02
C THR A 41 70.72 -3.21 5.58
N THR A 42 69.65 -3.21 4.79
CA THR A 42 68.32 -2.78 5.26
C THR A 42 67.68 -3.92 6.04
N GLN A 43 67.24 -3.64 7.26
CA GLN A 43 66.52 -4.61 8.08
C GLN A 43 65.16 -4.95 7.45
N PRO A 44 64.64 -6.19 7.61
CA PRO A 44 63.33 -6.58 7.14
C PRO A 44 62.23 -5.59 7.54
N ILE A 45 61.23 -5.41 6.69
CA ILE A 45 60.06 -4.60 7.01
C ILE A 45 59.12 -5.45 7.87
N GLU A 46 58.77 -4.96 9.05
CA GLU A 46 57.74 -5.52 9.92
C GLU A 46 56.49 -4.64 9.86
N LEU A 47 55.33 -5.23 9.54
CA LEU A 47 54.05 -4.54 9.54
C LEU A 47 53.43 -4.64 10.95
N VAL A 48 53.22 -3.50 11.61
CA VAL A 48 52.71 -3.42 12.99
C VAL A 48 51.18 -3.34 13.00
N ASP A 49 50.61 -2.56 12.10
CA ASP A 49 49.18 -2.46 11.82
C ASP A 49 48.96 -2.11 10.33
N ALA A 50 47.74 -1.75 9.92
CA ALA A 50 47.40 -1.51 8.51
C ALA A 50 48.22 -0.39 7.82
N VAL A 51 48.85 0.51 8.59
CA VAL A 51 49.58 1.68 8.05
C VAL A 51 50.97 1.88 8.68
N THR A 52 51.26 1.19 9.78
CA THR A 52 52.50 1.35 10.54
C THR A 52 53.50 0.25 10.20
N ILE A 53 54.70 0.61 9.75
CA ILE A 53 55.82 -0.31 9.52
C ILE A 53 57.00 -0.01 10.44
N ILE A 54 57.82 -1.02 10.73
CA ILE A 54 59.15 -0.90 11.33
C ILE A 54 60.19 -1.43 10.35
N SER A 55 61.28 -0.69 10.15
CA SER A 55 62.48 -1.14 9.43
C SER A 55 63.71 -0.48 10.05
N GLY A 56 64.87 -0.58 9.44
CA GLY A 56 66.12 -0.13 10.03
C GLY A 56 67.35 -0.45 9.20
N GLY A 57 68.53 -0.18 9.75
CA GLY A 57 69.81 -0.48 9.12
C GLY A 57 70.73 -1.27 10.04
N ASN A 58 71.36 -2.30 9.49
CA ASN A 58 72.49 -2.99 10.14
C ASN A 58 73.79 -2.49 9.53
N ILE A 59 74.59 -1.73 10.28
CA ILE A 59 75.88 -1.21 9.83
C ILE A 59 76.91 -2.33 9.97
N THR A 60 77.56 -2.68 8.87
CA THR A 60 78.56 -3.76 8.81
C THR A 60 79.99 -3.22 8.78
N ASP A 61 80.19 -2.01 8.24
CA ASP A 61 81.47 -1.30 8.23
C ASP A 61 81.23 0.22 8.21
N ASP A 62 81.98 0.98 9.00
CA ASP A 62 81.89 2.44 9.02
C ASP A 62 82.74 3.10 7.94
N GLY A 63 83.53 2.32 7.20
CA GLY A 63 84.36 2.81 6.10
C GLY A 63 85.56 3.65 6.57
N GLY A 64 85.97 3.49 7.83
CA GLY A 64 87.17 4.09 8.42
C GLY A 64 87.02 5.54 8.88
N THR A 65 85.81 6.12 8.82
CA THR A 65 85.50 7.46 9.39
C THR A 65 84.14 7.46 10.08
N GLU A 66 83.95 8.37 11.04
CA GLU A 66 82.71 8.45 11.83
C GLU A 66 81.46 8.68 10.95
N ILE A 67 80.41 7.88 11.19
CA ILE A 67 79.08 8.07 10.61
C ILE A 67 78.39 9.23 11.33
N PHE A 68 78.10 10.33 10.63
CA PHE A 68 77.45 11.51 11.21
C PHE A 68 75.96 11.63 10.86
N GLN A 69 75.43 10.72 10.05
CA GLN A 69 74.00 10.63 9.75
C GLN A 69 73.64 9.23 9.26
N LYS A 70 72.54 8.67 9.76
CA LYS A 70 71.95 7.42 9.25
C LYS A 70 70.43 7.48 9.28
N GLY A 71 69.80 6.62 8.50
CA GLY A 71 68.36 6.43 8.56
C GLY A 71 67.81 5.58 7.43
N ILE A 72 66.52 5.72 7.14
CA ILE A 72 65.82 5.03 6.07
C ILE A 72 65.43 6.04 4.98
N CYS A 73 65.57 5.65 3.71
CA CYS A 73 64.98 6.30 2.54
C CYS A 73 63.76 5.49 2.07
N ILE A 74 62.69 6.19 1.68
CA ILE A 74 61.43 5.61 1.23
C ILE A 74 60.96 6.33 -0.03
N SER A 75 60.49 5.58 -1.01
CA SER A 75 59.84 6.16 -2.19
C SER A 75 58.83 5.20 -2.82
N PHE A 76 58.03 5.74 -3.75
CA PHE A 76 57.18 4.95 -4.64
C PHE A 76 57.97 4.34 -5.83
N GLY A 77 59.21 4.78 -6.03
CA GLY A 77 60.11 4.29 -7.07
C GLY A 77 60.99 3.14 -6.56
N SER A 78 61.46 2.28 -7.45
CA SER A 78 62.17 1.05 -7.07
C SER A 78 63.54 1.27 -6.41
N THR A 79 64.04 2.50 -6.31
CA THR A 79 65.39 2.82 -5.82
C THR A 79 65.38 4.08 -4.94
N PRO A 80 64.96 3.99 -3.67
CA PRO A 80 64.95 5.14 -2.76
C PRO A 80 66.35 5.70 -2.51
N THR A 81 66.44 7.03 -2.43
CA THR A 81 67.64 7.81 -2.15
C THR A 81 67.35 8.96 -1.19
N LEU A 82 68.38 9.73 -0.80
CA LEU A 82 68.20 10.96 -0.01
C LEU A 82 67.52 12.12 -0.77
N GLN A 83 67.15 11.94 -2.04
CA GLN A 83 66.26 12.88 -2.75
C GLN A 83 64.78 12.56 -2.51
N ASP A 84 64.47 11.37 -1.99
CA ASP A 84 63.14 10.93 -1.63
C ASP A 84 62.85 11.23 -0.14
N ILE A 85 61.78 10.65 0.40
CA ILE A 85 61.47 10.76 1.83
C ILE A 85 62.54 10.01 2.61
N PHE A 86 63.10 10.61 3.66
CA PHE A 86 64.07 9.94 4.51
C PHE A 86 63.93 10.31 5.99
N THR A 87 64.47 9.46 6.85
CA THR A 87 64.50 9.65 8.31
C THR A 87 65.90 9.95 8.82
N LEU A 88 65.97 10.52 10.02
CA LEU A 88 67.21 10.86 10.73
C LEU A 88 67.26 10.04 12.03
N ASP A 89 67.95 8.91 11.98
CA ASP A 89 67.96 7.90 13.05
C ASP A 89 69.29 7.90 13.84
N GLY A 90 69.98 9.04 13.83
CA GLY A 90 71.15 9.32 14.67
C GLY A 90 72.48 9.26 13.94
N VAL A 91 73.54 9.04 14.74
CA VAL A 91 74.96 9.01 14.32
C VAL A 91 75.64 7.76 14.87
N GLY A 92 76.91 7.53 14.53
CA GLY A 92 77.71 6.42 15.03
C GLY A 92 77.31 5.05 14.47
N ASN A 93 78.06 4.02 14.89
CA ASN A 93 78.10 2.71 14.24
C ASN A 93 77.02 1.72 14.71
N ASP A 94 76.18 2.12 15.67
CA ASP A 94 75.12 1.22 16.16
C ASP A 94 74.04 0.96 15.10
N ASN A 95 73.50 -0.25 15.08
CA ASN A 95 72.31 -0.56 14.29
C ASN A 95 71.12 0.28 14.77
N PHE A 96 70.17 0.55 13.87
CA PHE A 96 69.03 1.42 14.17
C PHE A 96 67.73 0.84 13.60
N THR A 97 66.61 1.27 14.18
CA THR A 97 65.25 0.96 13.75
C THR A 97 64.41 2.24 13.71
N THR A 98 63.43 2.27 12.81
CA THR A 98 62.54 3.41 12.57
C THR A 98 61.11 2.90 12.39
N THR A 99 60.17 3.54 13.06
CA THR A 99 58.73 3.33 12.86
C THR A 99 58.18 4.40 11.91
N LEU A 100 57.37 3.99 10.93
CA LEU A 100 56.86 4.84 9.87
C LEU A 100 55.37 4.60 9.69
N ASN A 101 54.59 5.68 9.59
CA ASN A 101 53.18 5.64 9.19
C ASN A 101 53.09 6.00 7.71
N LEU A 102 52.47 5.14 6.94
CA LEU A 102 52.41 5.21 5.48
C LEU A 102 50.95 5.20 5.02
N ASP A 103 50.68 5.81 3.86
CA ASP A 103 49.33 5.84 3.31
C ASP A 103 48.97 4.44 2.77
N PRO A 104 47.77 3.92 3.07
CA PRO A 104 47.30 2.62 2.56
C PRO A 104 47.17 2.65 1.02
N GLU A 105 46.93 1.49 0.41
CA GLU A 105 46.77 1.33 -1.06
C GLU A 105 48.02 1.63 -1.90
N ASN A 106 49.19 1.74 -1.26
CA ASN A 106 50.42 2.11 -1.92
C ASN A 106 51.50 1.03 -1.79
N THR A 107 52.40 0.99 -2.77
CA THR A 107 53.64 0.20 -2.69
C THR A 107 54.82 1.13 -2.40
N TYR A 108 55.52 0.86 -1.31
CA TYR A 108 56.69 1.60 -0.87
C TYR A 108 57.94 0.74 -1.04
N TYR A 109 59.02 1.36 -1.52
CA TYR A 109 60.36 0.81 -1.48
C TYR A 109 61.12 1.46 -0.33
N VAL A 110 61.83 0.65 0.44
CA VAL A 110 62.51 1.03 1.69
C VAL A 110 63.97 0.65 1.60
N ARG A 111 64.86 1.57 2.00
CA ARG A 111 66.31 1.39 1.91
C ARG A 111 67.03 2.10 3.04
N ALA A 112 67.87 1.41 3.81
CA ALA A 112 68.72 2.05 4.82
C ALA A 112 69.85 2.86 4.17
N TYR A 113 70.27 3.96 4.80
CA TYR A 113 71.44 4.75 4.41
C TYR A 113 72.30 5.13 5.62
N ALA A 114 73.59 5.37 5.39
CA ALA A 114 74.51 5.96 6.36
C ALA A 114 75.54 6.84 5.63
N ILE A 115 75.98 7.93 6.28
CA ILE A 115 76.87 8.94 5.70
C ILE A 115 78.09 9.13 6.59
N ASN A 116 79.28 9.03 6.01
CA ASN A 116 80.55 9.34 6.64
C ASN A 116 81.36 10.36 5.80
N GLY A 117 82.62 10.60 6.15
CA GLY A 117 83.48 11.55 5.44
C GLY A 117 83.80 11.20 3.98
N ALA A 118 83.57 9.96 3.56
CA ALA A 118 83.83 9.47 2.20
C ALA A 118 82.59 9.46 1.31
N GLY A 119 81.38 9.35 1.87
CA GLY A 119 80.15 9.43 1.09
C GLY A 119 78.96 8.72 1.75
N ILE A 120 77.97 8.38 0.91
CA ILE A 120 76.72 7.73 1.33
C ILE A 120 76.76 6.25 0.99
N GLY A 121 76.63 5.42 2.03
CA GLY A 121 76.34 4.00 1.94
C GLY A 121 74.84 3.76 1.88
N TYR A 122 74.41 2.76 1.11
CA TYR A 122 73.01 2.33 1.09
C TYR A 122 72.89 0.80 1.19
N GLY A 123 71.88 0.35 1.93
CA GLY A 123 71.52 -1.05 2.02
C GLY A 123 70.83 -1.61 0.77
N ASN A 124 70.45 -2.89 0.84
CA ASN A 124 69.57 -3.54 -0.13
C ASN A 124 68.17 -2.93 -0.11
N ILE A 125 67.45 -2.97 -1.22
CA ILE A 125 66.09 -2.43 -1.32
C ILE A 125 65.09 -3.50 -0.88
N LEU A 126 64.13 -3.12 -0.05
CA LEU A 126 62.96 -3.91 0.29
C LEU A 126 61.71 -3.18 -0.21
N SER A 127 60.59 -3.89 -0.32
CA SER A 127 59.30 -3.29 -0.69
C SER A 127 58.16 -3.86 0.13
N ILE A 128 57.15 -3.04 0.38
CA ILE A 128 55.89 -3.44 1.00
C ILE A 128 54.72 -2.80 0.25
N THR A 129 53.65 -3.56 0.04
CA THR A 129 52.37 -3.06 -0.46
C THR A 129 51.37 -3.05 0.69
N LEU A 130 50.78 -1.89 0.96
CA LEU A 130 49.77 -1.73 2.00
C LEU A 130 48.37 -1.89 1.42
N ASP A 131 47.52 -2.65 2.11
CA ASP A 131 46.14 -2.87 1.73
C ASP A 131 45.27 -1.61 2.00
N PRO A 132 44.14 -1.45 1.30
CA PRO A 132 43.14 -0.44 1.63
C PRO A 132 42.59 -0.61 3.05
N LEU A 133 42.25 0.50 3.71
CA LEU A 133 41.55 0.44 4.99
C LEU A 133 40.14 -0.14 4.81
N PRO A 134 39.63 -0.91 5.79
CA PRO A 134 38.28 -1.46 5.73
C PRO A 134 37.23 -0.33 5.69
N PHE A 135 36.30 -0.42 4.74
CA PHE A 135 35.21 0.54 4.54
C PHE A 135 33.88 -0.20 4.32
N THR A 136 32.82 0.27 4.97
CA THR A 136 31.44 -0.19 4.76
C THR A 136 30.47 0.97 4.95
N GLU A 137 29.62 1.22 3.96
CA GLU A 137 28.55 2.22 4.01
C GLU A 137 27.23 1.59 3.56
N ALA A 138 26.15 1.92 4.28
CA ALA A 138 24.79 1.54 3.94
C ALA A 138 23.95 2.80 3.67
N VAL A 139 23.17 2.80 2.61
CA VAL A 139 22.32 3.93 2.22
C VAL A 139 20.93 3.45 1.80
N ILE A 140 19.90 4.19 2.18
CA ILE A 140 18.56 4.06 1.60
C ILE A 140 18.49 5.00 0.41
N MET A 141 18.18 4.48 -0.78
CA MET A 141 18.11 5.29 -2.01
C MET A 141 16.73 5.90 -2.19
N ASP A 142 15.68 5.07 -2.10
CA ASP A 142 14.30 5.49 -2.25
C ASP A 142 13.32 4.54 -1.54
N PHE A 143 12.08 5.00 -1.41
CA PHE A 143 10.93 4.18 -1.09
C PHE A 143 10.06 4.05 -2.35
N GLY A 144 9.52 2.86 -2.57
CA GLY A 144 8.51 2.61 -3.60
C GLY A 144 7.10 2.74 -3.03
N ASP A 145 6.23 1.82 -3.41
CA ASP A 145 4.86 1.78 -2.92
C ASP A 145 4.82 1.55 -1.40
N ILE A 146 4.01 2.36 -0.73
CA ILE A 146 3.69 2.22 0.69
C ILE A 146 2.20 1.95 0.77
N THR A 147 1.83 0.81 1.34
CA THR A 147 0.44 0.40 1.54
C THR A 147 0.03 0.61 2.99
N GLY A 148 -1.10 0.05 3.41
CA GLY A 148 -1.48 0.04 4.83
C GLY A 148 -0.65 -0.91 5.69
N ASN A 149 0.00 -1.91 5.09
CA ASN A 149 0.68 -2.99 5.82
C ASN A 149 2.10 -3.27 5.34
N GLU A 150 2.55 -2.62 4.26
CA GLU A 150 3.86 -2.85 3.65
C GLU A 150 4.50 -1.55 3.15
N ALA A 151 5.82 -1.57 3.01
CA ALA A 151 6.58 -0.50 2.36
C ALA A 151 7.75 -1.09 1.57
N PHE A 152 7.83 -0.76 0.28
CA PHE A 152 8.98 -1.11 -0.55
C PHE A 152 10.14 -0.15 -0.30
N MET A 153 11.35 -0.70 -0.11
CA MET A 153 12.58 0.06 0.07
C MET A 153 13.67 -0.44 -0.89
N ARG A 154 14.36 0.49 -1.53
CA ARG A 154 15.59 0.22 -2.26
C ARG A 154 16.80 0.80 -1.50
N GLY A 155 17.75 -0.07 -1.17
CA GLY A 155 19.00 0.29 -0.50
C GLY A 155 20.23 -0.01 -1.33
N ARG A 156 21.39 0.49 -0.87
CA ARG A 156 22.70 0.21 -1.46
C ARG A 156 23.73 0.02 -0.36
N ILE A 157 24.55 -1.02 -0.49
CA ILE A 157 25.71 -1.28 0.38
C ILE A 157 27.00 -1.12 -0.42
N GLU A 158 27.92 -0.29 0.04
CA GLU A 158 29.27 -0.18 -0.50
C GLU A 158 30.28 -0.70 0.51
N SER A 159 31.15 -1.63 0.12
CA SER A 159 32.20 -2.13 1.00
C SER A 159 33.34 -2.76 0.21
N ASN A 160 34.57 -2.65 0.72
CA ASN A 160 35.72 -3.45 0.27
C ASN A 160 35.89 -4.75 1.07
N GLN A 161 34.98 -5.01 2.01
CA GLN A 161 34.92 -6.22 2.82
C GLN A 161 33.72 -7.09 2.43
N THR A 162 33.72 -8.34 2.92
CA THR A 162 32.62 -9.27 2.65
C THR A 162 31.39 -8.91 3.48
N VAL A 163 30.30 -8.53 2.82
CA VAL A 163 28.99 -8.31 3.45
C VAL A 163 28.29 -9.65 3.61
N ILE A 164 28.09 -10.08 4.86
CA ILE A 164 27.49 -11.37 5.24
C ILE A 164 25.96 -11.32 5.11
N SER A 165 25.35 -10.20 5.53
CA SER A 165 23.92 -9.98 5.47
C SER A 165 23.61 -8.51 5.25
N ARG A 166 22.52 -8.21 4.58
CA ARG A 166 21.99 -6.84 4.41
C ARG A 166 20.47 -6.83 4.44
N GLY A 167 19.88 -5.67 4.66
CA GLY A 167 18.42 -5.51 4.62
C GLY A 167 17.97 -4.18 5.20
N ALA A 168 16.71 -4.12 5.60
CA ALA A 168 16.11 -3.01 6.32
C ALA A 168 15.83 -3.42 7.76
N CYS A 169 15.94 -2.49 8.71
CA CYS A 169 15.39 -2.64 10.06
C CYS A 169 14.46 -1.46 10.36
N TRP A 170 13.36 -1.70 11.07
CA TRP A 170 12.34 -0.69 11.34
C TRP A 170 11.69 -0.84 12.71
N SER A 171 11.20 0.28 13.23
CA SER A 171 10.38 0.33 14.44
C SER A 171 9.53 1.61 14.45
N THR A 172 8.64 1.78 15.44
CA THR A 172 7.92 3.05 15.67
C THR A 172 8.75 4.07 16.47
N SER A 173 9.99 3.73 16.81
CA SER A 173 10.96 4.59 17.49
C SER A 173 12.14 4.91 16.57
N MET A 174 12.70 6.11 16.72
CA MET A 174 13.86 6.53 15.93
C MET A 174 15.07 5.63 16.14
N ASN A 175 15.90 5.51 15.10
CA ASN A 175 17.14 4.74 15.08
C ASN A 175 16.94 3.24 15.34
N PRO A 176 16.08 2.56 14.56
CA PRO A 176 15.92 1.11 14.69
C PRO A 176 17.25 0.38 14.43
N THR A 177 17.34 -0.81 14.99
CA THR A 177 18.50 -1.71 14.92
C THR A 177 18.05 -3.09 14.46
N ILE A 178 19.00 -4.01 14.25
CA ILE A 178 18.67 -5.38 13.83
C ILE A 178 18.04 -6.23 14.94
N SER A 179 17.91 -5.73 16.17
CA SER A 179 17.11 -6.37 17.23
C SER A 179 15.62 -6.00 17.18
N ASP A 180 15.27 -4.96 16.41
CA ASP A 180 13.88 -4.64 16.09
C ASP A 180 13.38 -5.54 14.95
N SER A 181 12.31 -5.12 14.28
CA SER A 181 11.87 -5.79 13.06
C SER A 181 12.88 -5.55 11.93
N LYS A 182 13.20 -6.61 11.18
CA LYS A 182 14.15 -6.53 10.05
C LYS A 182 13.76 -7.43 8.89
N THR A 183 14.28 -7.10 7.71
CA THR A 183 14.28 -7.96 6.54
C THR A 183 15.66 -8.58 6.34
N GLU A 184 15.73 -9.66 5.55
CA GLU A 184 16.99 -10.27 5.13
C GLU A 184 17.02 -10.27 3.58
N ALA A 185 17.78 -9.33 3.01
CA ALA A 185 17.89 -9.08 1.57
C ALA A 185 19.19 -9.66 0.98
N GLY A 186 19.63 -10.80 1.53
CA GLY A 186 20.82 -11.54 1.10
C GLY A 186 22.14 -10.93 1.58
N SER A 187 23.21 -11.18 0.82
CA SER A 187 24.59 -10.80 1.13
C SER A 187 25.22 -9.99 -0.02
N GLY A 188 26.47 -9.54 0.16
CA GLY A 188 27.24 -8.82 -0.86
C GLY A 188 26.96 -7.32 -0.95
N THR A 189 27.67 -6.65 -1.86
CA THR A 189 27.59 -5.20 -2.09
C THR A 189 26.63 -4.85 -3.23
N GLY A 190 26.41 -3.55 -3.46
CA GLY A 190 25.54 -3.04 -4.51
C GLY A 190 24.11 -2.77 -4.03
N ILE A 191 23.21 -2.63 -5.01
CA ILE A 191 21.80 -2.33 -4.79
C ILE A 191 21.09 -3.58 -4.27
N PHE A 192 20.17 -3.38 -3.32
CA PHE A 192 19.23 -4.39 -2.87
C PHE A 192 17.84 -3.79 -2.74
N GLU A 193 16.83 -4.64 -2.88
CA GLU A 193 15.42 -4.28 -2.76
C GLU A 193 14.79 -5.18 -1.69
N THR A 194 13.89 -4.60 -0.90
CA THR A 194 13.21 -5.35 0.15
C THR A 194 11.84 -4.75 0.45
N THR A 195 10.89 -5.61 0.81
CA THR A 195 9.56 -5.19 1.26
C THR A 195 9.48 -5.34 2.77
N ILE A 196 9.29 -4.21 3.44
CA ILE A 196 8.96 -4.16 4.86
C ILE A 196 7.50 -4.59 4.99
N THR A 197 7.21 -5.58 5.83
CA THR A 197 5.86 -6.15 5.99
C THR A 197 5.40 -6.12 7.46
N GLY A 198 4.13 -6.45 7.71
CA GLY A 198 3.57 -6.51 9.06
C GLY A 198 3.37 -5.14 9.70
N LEU A 199 3.23 -4.09 8.88
CA LEU A 199 2.99 -2.74 9.35
C LEU A 199 1.51 -2.53 9.71
N LEU A 200 1.26 -1.55 10.57
CA LEU A 200 -0.09 -1.12 10.94
C LEU A 200 -0.51 0.05 10.05
N PRO A 201 -1.77 0.12 9.59
CA PRO A 201 -2.28 1.25 8.80
C PRO A 201 -2.18 2.60 9.52
N GLY A 202 -1.92 3.67 8.77
CA GLY A 202 -1.86 5.05 9.29
C GLY A 202 -0.78 5.29 10.34
N THR A 203 0.27 4.46 10.36
CA THR A 203 1.30 4.45 11.40
C THR A 203 2.63 4.91 10.83
N THR A 204 3.30 5.82 11.55
CA THR A 204 4.65 6.28 11.23
C THR A 204 5.69 5.28 11.73
N TYR A 205 6.60 4.89 10.85
CA TYR A 205 7.73 4.02 11.12
C TYR A 205 9.05 4.72 10.80
N TYR A 206 10.06 4.40 11.58
CA TYR A 206 11.46 4.74 11.33
C TYR A 206 12.17 3.51 10.77
N THR A 207 13.08 3.71 9.82
CA THR A 207 13.80 2.62 9.15
C THR A 207 15.24 2.98 8.81
N ARG A 208 16.11 1.97 8.78
CA ARG A 208 17.51 2.06 8.36
C ARG A 208 17.86 0.85 7.52
N ALA A 209 18.63 1.05 6.45
CA ALA A 209 19.35 -0.05 5.81
C ALA A 209 20.47 -0.52 6.75
N TYR A 210 20.74 -1.82 6.77
CA TYR A 210 21.84 -2.40 7.54
C TYR A 210 22.71 -3.32 6.66
N ALA A 211 23.97 -3.46 7.06
CA ALA A 211 24.91 -4.46 6.56
C ALA A 211 25.69 -5.08 7.72
N ILE A 212 25.85 -6.40 7.71
CA ILE A 212 26.67 -7.15 8.66
C ILE A 212 27.99 -7.53 7.97
N VAL A 213 29.11 -7.09 8.53
CA VAL A 213 30.47 -7.31 8.01
C VAL A 213 31.34 -7.71 9.20
N ASN A 214 31.97 -8.89 9.16
CA ASN A 214 32.83 -9.38 10.24
C ASN A 214 32.20 -9.28 11.65
N ASP A 215 30.93 -9.69 11.79
CA ASP A 215 30.13 -9.60 13.03
C ASP A 215 29.83 -8.17 13.55
N GLU A 216 30.22 -7.13 12.83
CA GLU A 216 29.84 -5.75 13.08
C GLU A 216 28.66 -5.33 12.20
N VAL A 217 27.83 -4.40 12.71
CA VAL A 217 26.63 -3.92 12.00
C VAL A 217 26.78 -2.45 11.62
N PHE A 218 26.68 -2.19 10.33
CA PHE A 218 26.70 -0.86 9.74
C PHE A 218 25.28 -0.47 9.35
N TYR A 219 24.91 0.79 9.59
CA TYR A 219 23.57 1.29 9.34
C TYR A 219 23.60 2.57 8.52
N SER A 220 22.57 2.77 7.70
CA SER A 220 22.34 4.05 7.04
C SER A 220 21.92 5.15 8.02
N SER A 221 21.73 6.36 7.50
CA SER A 221 20.91 7.39 8.18
C SER A 221 19.50 6.86 8.50
N ASN A 222 18.88 7.45 9.52
CA ASN A 222 17.50 7.16 9.91
C ASN A 222 16.51 7.87 8.98
N TYR A 223 15.58 7.11 8.40
CA TYR A 223 14.48 7.62 7.59
C TYR A 223 13.15 7.35 8.28
N GLU A 224 12.12 8.11 7.94
CA GLU A 224 10.75 7.87 8.39
C GLU A 224 9.80 7.77 7.20
N PHE A 225 8.74 6.98 7.36
CA PHE A 225 7.63 6.89 6.42
C PHE A 225 6.34 6.58 7.18
N THR A 226 5.18 6.93 6.61
CA THR A 226 3.87 6.67 7.22
C THR A 226 3.06 5.78 6.28
N THR A 227 2.52 4.69 6.79
CA THR A 227 1.63 3.80 6.02
C THR A 227 0.32 4.48 5.70
N ILE A 228 -0.35 4.04 4.62
CA ILE A 228 -1.69 4.53 4.30
C ILE A 228 -2.66 4.08 5.40
N GLY A 229 -3.47 4.98 5.96
CA GLY A 229 -4.51 4.62 6.93
C GLY A 229 -5.86 4.31 6.29
N PHE A 230 -6.79 3.82 7.09
CA PHE A 230 -8.16 3.57 6.66
C PHE A 230 -8.86 4.88 6.27
N PRO A 231 -9.79 4.86 5.29
CA PRO A 231 -10.60 6.03 4.95
C PRO A 231 -11.32 6.61 6.18
N GLN A 232 -11.34 7.93 6.32
CA GLN A 232 -12.09 8.61 7.36
C GLN A 232 -13.39 9.17 6.77
N LEU A 233 -14.51 8.95 7.44
CA LEU A 233 -15.83 9.36 6.96
C LEU A 233 -16.68 9.96 8.08
N THR A 234 -17.68 10.73 7.65
CA THR A 234 -18.87 11.06 8.45
C THR A 234 -20.09 10.43 7.78
N THR A 235 -20.98 9.82 8.55
CA THR A 235 -22.26 9.33 8.03
C THR A 235 -23.23 10.50 7.93
N LYS A 236 -23.79 10.73 6.74
CA LYS A 236 -24.76 11.80 6.51
C LYS A 236 -26.03 11.52 7.31
N GLN A 237 -26.69 12.59 7.76
CA GLN A 237 -27.96 12.49 8.48
C GLN A 237 -28.98 11.66 7.68
N ILE A 238 -29.78 10.89 8.41
CA ILE A 238 -30.84 10.08 7.82
C ILE A 238 -32.01 10.99 7.46
N ILE A 239 -32.42 10.96 6.20
CA ILE A 239 -33.65 11.55 5.71
C ILE A 239 -34.65 10.39 5.58
N ASN A 240 -35.72 10.42 6.38
CA ASN A 240 -36.76 9.41 6.29
C ASN A 240 -37.54 9.62 4.99
N ALA A 241 -37.31 8.75 4.00
CA ALA A 241 -37.87 8.87 2.65
C ALA A 241 -39.20 8.11 2.50
N GLY A 242 -39.56 7.28 3.48
CA GLY A 242 -40.81 6.52 3.51
C GLY A 242 -40.83 5.53 4.67
N THR A 243 -41.86 4.69 4.76
CA THR A 243 -42.03 3.75 5.87
C THR A 243 -40.92 2.67 5.97
N PHE A 244 -40.20 2.39 4.86
CA PHE A 244 -39.18 1.33 4.76
C PHE A 244 -37.92 1.72 3.98
N VAL A 245 -37.81 2.97 3.56
CA VAL A 245 -36.66 3.47 2.83
C VAL A 245 -36.17 4.71 3.54
N ILE A 246 -34.87 4.73 3.78
CA ILE A 246 -34.18 5.91 4.27
C ILE A 246 -33.21 6.37 3.19
N SER A 247 -32.96 7.67 3.12
CA SER A 247 -31.88 8.22 2.32
C SER A 247 -30.80 8.78 3.25
N THR A 248 -29.55 8.43 2.99
CA THR A 248 -28.38 8.82 3.78
C THR A 248 -27.14 8.85 2.86
N GLY A 249 -25.96 8.53 3.35
CA GLY A 249 -24.72 8.49 2.58
C GLY A 249 -23.50 8.79 3.46
N GLY A 250 -22.41 9.16 2.82
CA GLY A 250 -21.16 9.51 3.52
C GLY A 250 -20.48 10.72 2.93
N ASP A 251 -19.82 11.48 3.81
CA ASP A 251 -18.81 12.48 3.45
C ASP A 251 -17.42 11.91 3.78
N ILE A 252 -16.53 11.87 2.81
CA ILE A 252 -15.20 11.28 2.89
C ILE A 252 -14.19 12.38 3.22
N LEU A 253 -13.52 12.24 4.37
CA LEU A 253 -12.51 13.17 4.89
C LEU A 253 -11.07 12.79 4.48
N SER A 254 -10.94 11.67 3.75
CA SER A 254 -9.75 11.05 3.13
C SER A 254 -8.79 10.29 4.04
N GLN A 255 -8.28 9.16 3.53
CA GLN A 255 -6.85 8.85 3.37
C GLN A 255 -6.75 7.92 2.13
N GLY A 256 -6.05 8.34 1.07
CA GLY A 256 -5.81 7.53 -0.14
C GLY A 256 -6.95 7.43 -1.16
N LEU A 257 -6.69 6.72 -2.27
CA LEU A 257 -7.66 6.43 -3.34
C LEU A 257 -8.74 5.49 -2.82
N ILE A 258 -10.00 5.90 -2.96
CA ILE A 258 -11.16 5.08 -2.57
C ILE A 258 -11.52 4.13 -3.71
N LEU A 259 -11.66 2.85 -3.39
CA LEU A 259 -12.00 1.78 -4.31
C LEU A 259 -13.52 1.56 -4.34
N ASN A 260 -14.14 1.44 -3.15
CA ASN A 260 -15.58 1.25 -2.98
C ASN A 260 -16.07 2.13 -1.83
N ALA A 261 -17.34 2.54 -1.88
CA ALA A 261 -18.01 3.23 -0.79
C ALA A 261 -19.50 2.86 -0.75
N GLY A 262 -20.12 3.08 0.39
CA GLY A 262 -21.56 2.88 0.55
C GLY A 262 -22.00 3.03 2.00
N VAL A 263 -23.18 2.52 2.32
CA VAL A 263 -23.72 2.48 3.67
C VAL A 263 -23.95 1.03 4.07
N CYS A 264 -23.59 0.69 5.30
CA CYS A 264 -23.89 -0.61 5.92
C CYS A 264 -24.88 -0.43 7.07
N TRP A 265 -25.75 -1.41 7.28
CA TRP A 265 -26.78 -1.39 8.32
C TRP A 265 -27.09 -2.77 8.90
N SER A 266 -27.50 -2.77 10.17
CA SER A 266 -27.85 -3.98 10.92
C SER A 266 -28.85 -3.66 12.03
N THR A 267 -29.54 -4.66 12.56
CA THR A 267 -30.33 -4.53 13.80
C THR A 267 -29.47 -4.59 15.05
N ASN A 268 -28.18 -4.95 14.90
CA ASN A 268 -27.18 -4.90 15.96
C ASN A 268 -26.32 -3.62 15.83
N PRO A 269 -25.83 -3.06 16.94
CA PRO A 269 -24.88 -1.96 16.90
C PRO A 269 -23.58 -2.32 16.17
N SER A 270 -22.90 -1.29 15.66
CA SER A 270 -21.63 -1.35 14.93
C SER A 270 -21.67 -2.18 13.65
N PRO A 271 -22.60 -1.88 12.71
CA PRO A 271 -22.65 -2.59 11.43
C PRO A 271 -21.33 -2.44 10.66
N THR A 272 -21.04 -3.45 9.86
CA THR A 272 -19.86 -3.58 9.03
C THR A 272 -20.24 -3.94 7.59
N ILE A 273 -19.27 -3.96 6.68
CA ILE A 273 -19.49 -4.42 5.29
C ILE A 273 -19.80 -5.93 5.17
N ALA A 274 -19.86 -6.68 6.28
CA ALA A 274 -20.35 -8.06 6.33
C ALA A 274 -21.86 -8.14 6.65
N ASP A 275 -22.46 -7.05 7.14
CA ASP A 275 -23.90 -6.90 7.28
C ASP A 275 -24.53 -6.46 5.93
N ASN A 276 -25.80 -6.03 5.96
CA ASN A 276 -26.43 -5.44 4.78
C ASN A 276 -25.71 -4.16 4.39
N LYS A 277 -25.50 -3.95 3.09
CA LYS A 277 -24.81 -2.77 2.57
C LYS A 277 -25.25 -2.37 1.17
N THR A 278 -25.01 -1.12 0.81
CA THR A 278 -25.03 -0.61 -0.57
C THR A 278 -23.62 -0.51 -1.12
N GLU A 279 -23.49 -0.47 -2.45
CA GLU A 279 -22.27 -0.04 -3.15
C GLU A 279 -22.61 1.16 -4.04
N ASP A 280 -22.12 2.33 -3.66
CA ASP A 280 -22.53 3.62 -4.21
C ASP A 280 -21.40 4.27 -5.02
N GLN A 281 -21.79 4.93 -6.11
CA GLN A 281 -20.85 5.72 -6.91
C GLN A 281 -20.45 7.00 -6.18
N LEU A 282 -19.16 7.33 -6.25
CA LEU A 282 -18.62 8.54 -5.63
C LEU A 282 -18.96 9.77 -6.45
N ASN A 283 -19.48 10.80 -5.79
CA ASN A 283 -19.57 12.15 -6.30
C ASN A 283 -18.54 13.02 -5.57
N TYR A 284 -17.32 13.07 -6.13
CA TYR A 284 -16.14 13.65 -5.51
C TYR A 284 -15.83 13.04 -4.13
N SER A 285 -16.00 13.81 -3.05
CA SER A 285 -15.73 13.41 -1.67
C SER A 285 -17.00 13.00 -0.92
N SER A 286 -18.09 12.67 -1.60
CA SER A 286 -19.32 12.25 -0.95
C SER A 286 -20.14 11.29 -1.80
N PHE A 287 -21.08 10.60 -1.18
CA PHE A 287 -22.07 9.78 -1.86
C PHE A 287 -23.42 9.87 -1.12
N THR A 288 -24.47 9.44 -1.81
CA THR A 288 -25.82 9.25 -1.27
C THR A 288 -26.16 7.78 -1.40
N SER A 289 -26.94 7.26 -0.46
CA SER A 289 -27.31 5.85 -0.39
C SER A 289 -28.74 5.72 0.07
N ASP A 290 -29.46 4.74 -0.47
CA ASP A 290 -30.84 4.42 -0.11
C ASP A 290 -30.92 2.97 0.42
N PRO A 291 -30.55 2.71 1.69
CA PRO A 291 -30.75 1.42 2.33
C PRO A 291 -32.19 0.91 2.20
N TYR A 292 -32.32 -0.36 1.80
CA TYR A 292 -33.60 -1.00 1.46
C TYR A 292 -33.86 -2.24 2.33
N GLY A 293 -35.06 -2.82 2.20
CA GLY A 293 -35.45 -4.03 2.93
C GLY A 293 -35.58 -3.82 4.44
N LEU A 294 -35.77 -2.57 4.88
CA LEU A 294 -35.91 -2.23 6.30
C LEU A 294 -37.30 -2.62 6.78
N LEU A 295 -37.36 -3.42 7.85
CA LEU A 295 -38.62 -3.88 8.42
C LEU A 295 -39.29 -2.77 9.26
N PRO A 296 -40.63 -2.70 9.31
CA PRO A 296 -41.37 -1.77 10.17
C PRO A 296 -41.08 -2.03 11.63
N ALA A 297 -41.31 -1.00 12.46
CA ALA A 297 -41.14 -1.05 13.91
C ALA A 297 -39.78 -1.61 14.36
N THR A 298 -38.79 -1.60 13.47
CA THR A 298 -37.48 -2.20 13.67
C THR A 298 -36.45 -1.10 13.75
N THR A 299 -35.59 -1.19 14.76
CA THR A 299 -34.46 -0.28 14.95
C THR A 299 -33.26 -0.80 14.18
N TYR A 300 -32.67 0.09 13.38
CA TYR A 300 -31.44 -0.16 12.63
C TYR A 300 -30.34 0.80 13.05
N TYR A 301 -29.13 0.26 13.09
CA TYR A 301 -27.86 0.98 13.22
C TYR A 301 -27.23 1.07 11.84
N ILE A 302 -26.75 2.25 11.47
CA ILE A 302 -26.33 2.59 10.11
C ILE A 302 -25.01 3.35 10.13
N ARG A 303 -24.09 2.98 9.24
CA ARG A 303 -22.78 3.63 9.08
C ARG A 303 -22.42 3.75 7.61
N SER A 304 -21.91 4.91 7.20
CA SER A 304 -21.18 5.02 5.93
C SER A 304 -19.88 4.22 6.01
N TYR A 305 -19.41 3.69 4.88
CA TYR A 305 -18.11 3.04 4.75
C TYR A 305 -17.42 3.47 3.47
N ALA A 306 -16.09 3.39 3.48
CA ALA A 306 -15.28 3.41 2.26
C ALA A 306 -14.05 2.51 2.43
N THR A 307 -13.61 1.93 1.32
CA THR A 307 -12.47 0.99 1.27
C THR A 307 -11.36 1.56 0.41
N ASN A 308 -10.12 1.52 0.90
CA ASN A 308 -8.89 1.80 0.13
C ASN A 308 -7.93 0.60 0.23
N ILE A 309 -6.69 0.77 -0.22
CA ILE A 309 -5.66 -0.29 -0.15
C ILE A 309 -5.26 -0.69 1.29
N ALA A 310 -5.52 0.15 2.29
CA ALA A 310 -5.28 -0.16 3.69
C ALA A 310 -6.44 -0.93 4.34
N GLY A 311 -7.65 -0.83 3.77
CA GLY A 311 -8.85 -1.54 4.20
C GLY A 311 -10.08 -0.63 4.30
N THR A 312 -11.07 -1.04 5.09
CA THR A 312 -12.35 -0.32 5.21
C THR A 312 -12.39 0.57 6.44
N GLY A 313 -12.69 1.84 6.21
CA GLY A 313 -13.03 2.80 7.25
C GLY A 313 -14.53 3.08 7.28
N TYR A 314 -15.01 3.58 8.41
CA TYR A 314 -16.44 3.76 8.67
C TYR A 314 -16.73 5.12 9.28
N GLY A 315 -17.88 5.68 8.95
CA GLY A 315 -18.41 6.87 9.60
C GLY A 315 -18.96 6.63 10.99
N ASN A 316 -19.43 7.71 11.62
CA ASN A 316 -20.17 7.66 12.87
C ASN A 316 -21.47 6.86 12.72
N GLU A 317 -21.87 6.16 13.77
CA GLU A 317 -23.12 5.42 13.77
C GLU A 317 -24.33 6.34 13.93
N LEU A 318 -25.35 6.08 13.11
CA LEU A 318 -26.68 6.65 13.25
C LEU A 318 -27.68 5.55 13.58
N VAL A 319 -28.74 5.92 14.29
CA VAL A 319 -29.82 5.00 14.68
C VAL A 319 -31.13 5.51 14.11
N VAL A 320 -31.91 4.63 13.49
CA VAL A 320 -33.26 4.92 13.00
C VAL A 320 -34.20 3.81 13.45
N THR A 321 -35.42 4.18 13.83
CA THR A 321 -36.49 3.20 14.03
C THR A 321 -37.53 3.42 12.95
N MET A 322 -37.78 2.38 12.16
CA MET A 322 -38.77 2.45 11.10
C MET A 322 -40.17 2.54 11.70
N PRO A 323 -41.09 3.30 11.08
CA PRO A 323 -42.48 3.39 11.53
C PRO A 323 -43.18 2.01 11.49
N GLU A 324 -44.26 1.89 12.26
CA GLU A 324 -45.11 0.69 12.24
C GLU A 324 -45.82 0.52 10.89
N ALA A 325 -45.93 -0.72 10.43
CA ALA A 325 -46.81 -1.05 9.30
C ALA A 325 -48.25 -1.20 9.78
N THR A 326 -49.18 -0.79 8.93
CA THR A 326 -50.63 -0.92 9.19
C THR A 326 -51.30 -1.99 8.33
N VAL A 327 -50.56 -2.56 7.38
CA VAL A 327 -51.05 -3.60 6.47
C VAL A 327 -50.17 -4.83 6.63
N PHE A 328 -50.82 -5.98 6.86
CA PHE A 328 -50.16 -7.27 6.99
C PHE A 328 -50.90 -8.29 6.13
N ASP A 329 -50.15 -9.17 5.46
CA ASP A 329 -50.74 -10.36 4.84
C ASP A 329 -50.97 -11.48 5.88
N PRO A 330 -51.59 -12.61 5.48
CA PRO A 330 -51.85 -13.73 6.38
C PRO A 330 -50.60 -14.46 6.92
N ASP A 331 -49.41 -14.19 6.37
CA ASP A 331 -48.14 -14.66 6.92
C ASP A 331 -47.51 -13.67 7.91
N GLY A 332 -48.13 -12.50 8.09
CA GLY A 332 -47.61 -11.43 8.93
C GLY A 332 -46.51 -10.62 8.24
N ASN A 333 -46.34 -10.75 6.92
CA ASN A 333 -45.44 -9.86 6.20
C ASN A 333 -46.04 -8.46 6.22
N PRO A 334 -45.26 -7.44 6.63
CA PRO A 334 -45.73 -6.08 6.64
C PRO A 334 -45.61 -5.42 5.26
N TYR A 335 -46.53 -4.50 5.00
CA TYR A 335 -46.56 -3.67 3.80
C TYR A 335 -46.85 -2.21 4.13
N SER A 336 -46.36 -1.35 3.25
CA SER A 336 -46.61 0.07 3.22
C SER A 336 -47.58 0.41 2.13
N SER A 337 -48.15 1.60 2.25
CA SER A 337 -49.03 2.14 1.24
C SER A 337 -48.69 3.57 0.87
N VAL A 338 -48.85 3.91 -0.39
CA VAL A 338 -48.75 5.26 -0.92
C VAL A 338 -50.04 5.64 -1.64
N THR A 339 -50.52 6.86 -1.43
CA THR A 339 -51.65 7.39 -2.17
C THR A 339 -51.13 8.15 -3.39
N ILE A 340 -51.50 7.69 -4.59
CA ILE A 340 -51.13 8.26 -5.87
C ILE A 340 -52.42 8.69 -6.58
N GLY A 341 -52.63 10.00 -6.69
CA GLY A 341 -53.90 10.55 -7.14
C GLY A 341 -55.03 10.15 -6.20
N THR A 342 -56.00 9.40 -6.71
CA THR A 342 -57.16 8.91 -5.93
C THR A 342 -57.00 7.46 -5.45
N GLN A 343 -55.91 6.79 -5.83
CA GLN A 343 -55.70 5.37 -5.54
C GLN A 343 -54.65 5.20 -4.44
N THR A 344 -54.84 4.21 -3.59
CA THR A 344 -53.84 3.85 -2.57
C THR A 344 -53.27 2.48 -2.90
N TRP A 345 -51.97 2.42 -3.13
CA TRP A 345 -51.23 1.26 -3.61
C TRP A 345 -50.29 0.75 -2.53
N LEU A 346 -50.07 -0.57 -2.44
CA LEU A 346 -48.96 -1.11 -1.68
C LEU A 346 -47.63 -0.65 -2.28
N VAL A 347 -46.60 -0.46 -1.46
CA VAL A 347 -45.25 -0.05 -1.87
C VAL A 347 -44.32 -1.25 -2.11
N GLU A 348 -44.61 -2.42 -1.54
CA GLU A 348 -43.81 -3.64 -1.76
C GLU A 348 -44.60 -4.64 -2.62
N ASN A 349 -43.87 -5.50 -3.33
CA ASN A 349 -44.47 -6.65 -3.99
C ASN A 349 -44.90 -7.69 -2.95
N LEU A 350 -46.01 -8.38 -3.20
CA LEU A 350 -46.53 -9.39 -2.27
C LEU A 350 -45.53 -10.52 -2.01
N ARG A 351 -45.50 -10.96 -0.76
CA ARG A 351 -44.67 -12.04 -0.19
C ARG A 351 -45.48 -13.15 0.48
N THR A 352 -46.81 -13.09 0.43
CA THR A 352 -47.66 -14.09 1.06
C THR A 352 -47.50 -15.48 0.42
N THR A 353 -47.58 -16.51 1.25
CA THR A 353 -47.70 -17.91 0.86
C THR A 353 -49.14 -18.41 1.06
N LYS A 354 -50.04 -17.52 1.45
CA LYS A 354 -51.44 -17.80 1.79
C LYS A 354 -52.40 -16.81 1.14
N TYR A 355 -53.60 -17.29 0.82
CA TYR A 355 -54.74 -16.44 0.53
C TYR A 355 -55.26 -15.74 1.80
N ALA A 356 -56.05 -14.69 1.64
CA ALA A 356 -56.59 -13.87 2.73
C ALA A 356 -57.40 -14.67 3.76
N ASN A 357 -57.98 -15.80 3.36
CA ASN A 357 -58.70 -16.72 4.25
C ASN A 357 -57.78 -17.66 5.05
N GLY A 358 -56.46 -17.60 4.84
CA GLY A 358 -55.44 -18.41 5.50
C GLY A 358 -55.07 -19.72 4.78
N ASP A 359 -55.74 -20.07 3.68
CA ASP A 359 -55.38 -21.24 2.89
C ASP A 359 -54.03 -21.06 2.22
N ASN A 360 -53.21 -22.12 2.22
CA ASN A 360 -51.92 -22.09 1.54
C ASN A 360 -52.09 -22.00 0.01
N ILE A 361 -51.24 -21.18 -0.60
CA ILE A 361 -50.97 -21.17 -2.03
C ILE A 361 -49.79 -22.14 -2.26
N PRO A 362 -49.91 -23.15 -3.12
CA PRO A 362 -48.82 -24.06 -3.45
C PRO A 362 -47.55 -23.34 -3.94
N ASN A 363 -46.39 -23.71 -3.38
CA ASN A 363 -45.08 -23.36 -3.95
C ASN A 363 -44.73 -24.39 -5.02
N ILE A 364 -44.54 -23.96 -6.26
CA ILE A 364 -44.15 -24.85 -7.35
C ILE A 364 -42.74 -24.46 -7.83
N ILE A 365 -41.79 -25.37 -7.60
CA ILE A 365 -40.36 -25.20 -7.92
C ILE A 365 -40.02 -25.90 -9.24
N ASP A 366 -40.71 -27.02 -9.53
CA ASP A 366 -40.49 -27.78 -10.75
C ASP A 366 -41.08 -27.04 -11.97
N ASN A 367 -40.24 -26.85 -12.99
CA ASN A 367 -40.61 -26.11 -14.19
C ASN A 367 -41.77 -26.76 -14.94
N SER A 368 -41.82 -28.10 -15.01
CA SER A 368 -42.88 -28.81 -15.71
C SER A 368 -44.19 -28.73 -14.94
N ASP A 369 -44.16 -28.83 -13.62
CA ASP A 369 -45.35 -28.62 -12.79
C ASP A 369 -45.88 -27.18 -12.90
N TRP A 370 -44.99 -26.18 -12.95
CA TRP A 370 -45.36 -24.77 -13.10
C TRP A 370 -46.12 -24.52 -14.41
N GLN A 371 -45.59 -25.05 -15.51
CA GLN A 371 -46.17 -24.90 -16.85
C GLN A 371 -47.54 -25.59 -16.98
N ASN A 372 -47.76 -26.67 -16.22
CA ASN A 372 -49.02 -27.41 -16.22
C ASN A 372 -49.96 -26.97 -15.09
N ALA A 373 -49.62 -25.93 -14.34
CA ALA A 373 -50.46 -25.43 -13.26
C ALA A 373 -51.81 -24.97 -13.80
N THR A 374 -52.88 -25.47 -13.17
CA THR A 374 -54.29 -25.10 -13.45
C THR A 374 -54.96 -24.44 -12.25
N SER A 375 -54.17 -24.17 -11.20
CA SER A 375 -54.61 -23.55 -9.95
C SER A 375 -53.53 -22.58 -9.46
N GLY A 376 -53.89 -21.77 -8.46
CA GLY A 376 -52.96 -20.78 -7.92
C GLY A 376 -51.65 -21.39 -7.44
N ALA A 377 -50.54 -20.75 -7.79
CA ALA A 377 -49.21 -21.12 -7.34
C ALA A 377 -48.33 -19.87 -7.20
N TRP A 378 -47.29 -19.99 -6.37
CA TRP A 378 -46.21 -19.01 -6.26
C TRP A 378 -44.84 -19.67 -6.34
N CYS A 379 -43.82 -18.88 -6.65
CA CYS A 379 -42.42 -19.28 -6.59
C CYS A 379 -41.52 -18.08 -6.23
N TYR A 380 -40.27 -18.37 -5.86
CA TYR A 380 -39.20 -17.37 -5.83
C TYR A 380 -38.64 -17.19 -7.24
N ASN A 381 -38.21 -15.98 -7.59
CA ASN A 381 -37.48 -15.78 -8.84
C ASN A 381 -36.23 -16.67 -8.84
N GLU A 382 -35.99 -17.41 -9.93
CA GLU A 382 -34.91 -18.38 -10.09
C GLU A 382 -34.84 -19.45 -8.98
N ASN A 383 -35.92 -19.65 -8.21
CA ASN A 383 -35.96 -20.47 -7.01
C ASN A 383 -34.92 -20.06 -5.93
N VAL A 384 -34.50 -18.79 -5.91
CA VAL A 384 -33.54 -18.24 -4.93
C VAL A 384 -34.28 -17.50 -3.83
N THR A 385 -34.22 -18.01 -2.60
CA THR A 385 -34.95 -17.45 -1.44
C THR A 385 -34.54 -16.04 -1.08
N ASP A 386 -33.26 -15.71 -1.24
CA ASP A 386 -32.70 -14.41 -0.86
C ASP A 386 -33.22 -13.26 -1.74
N LEU A 387 -33.83 -13.57 -2.89
CA LEU A 387 -34.48 -12.57 -3.75
C LEU A 387 -35.86 -12.14 -3.23
N GLU A 388 -36.45 -12.82 -2.25
CA GLU A 388 -37.75 -12.41 -1.68
C GLU A 388 -37.73 -10.98 -1.15
N VAL A 389 -36.61 -10.56 -0.55
CA VAL A 389 -36.39 -9.19 -0.11
C VAL A 389 -35.24 -8.61 -0.94
N PRO A 390 -35.50 -7.62 -1.81
CA PRO A 390 -36.69 -6.76 -1.84
C PRO A 390 -37.75 -7.12 -2.89
N TYR A 391 -37.55 -8.12 -3.75
CA TYR A 391 -38.33 -8.27 -4.99
C TYR A 391 -39.72 -8.89 -4.82
N GLY A 392 -40.01 -9.53 -3.70
CA GLY A 392 -41.25 -10.25 -3.45
C GLY A 392 -41.30 -11.65 -4.06
N LYS A 393 -42.50 -12.24 -4.08
CA LYS A 393 -42.79 -13.54 -4.71
C LYS A 393 -43.49 -13.34 -6.06
N LEU A 394 -43.38 -14.35 -6.91
CA LEU A 394 -44.03 -14.40 -8.21
C LEU A 394 -45.26 -15.32 -8.12
N TYR A 395 -46.39 -14.88 -8.65
CA TYR A 395 -47.65 -15.61 -8.61
C TYR A 395 -48.15 -15.86 -10.02
N ASN A 396 -48.73 -17.02 -10.28
CA ASN A 396 -49.46 -17.24 -11.52
C ASN A 396 -50.83 -16.53 -11.50
N TRP A 397 -51.45 -16.34 -12.66
CA TRP A 397 -52.71 -15.61 -12.77
C TRP A 397 -53.88 -16.31 -12.05
N PHE A 398 -53.81 -17.63 -11.90
CA PHE A 398 -54.81 -18.39 -11.14
C PHE A 398 -54.78 -18.03 -9.64
N ALA A 399 -53.62 -17.69 -9.09
CA ALA A 399 -53.52 -17.23 -7.70
C ALA A 399 -54.11 -15.82 -7.54
N VAL A 400 -53.82 -14.92 -8.48
CA VAL A 400 -54.24 -13.51 -8.36
C VAL A 400 -55.73 -13.29 -8.62
N THR A 401 -56.40 -14.24 -9.25
CA THR A 401 -57.85 -14.21 -9.51
C THR A 401 -58.66 -15.17 -8.65
N ASP A 402 -58.01 -15.90 -7.74
CA ASP A 402 -58.71 -16.79 -6.82
C ASP A 402 -59.67 -16.00 -5.93
N SER A 403 -60.89 -16.51 -5.77
CA SER A 403 -61.94 -15.91 -4.93
C SER A 403 -61.55 -15.71 -3.46
N ARG A 404 -60.53 -16.44 -2.97
CA ARG A 404 -60.00 -16.30 -1.62
C ARG A 404 -59.11 -15.07 -1.42
N ASN A 405 -58.79 -14.37 -2.51
CA ASN A 405 -57.96 -13.17 -2.61
C ASN A 405 -56.52 -13.38 -2.13
N VAL A 406 -55.53 -13.05 -2.96
CA VAL A 406 -54.11 -13.12 -2.58
C VAL A 406 -53.66 -11.89 -1.78
N CYS A 407 -54.37 -10.76 -1.91
CA CYS A 407 -54.03 -9.53 -1.21
C CYS A 407 -54.49 -9.54 0.26
N PRO A 408 -53.88 -8.71 1.12
CA PRO A 408 -54.37 -8.44 2.48
C PRO A 408 -55.85 -8.03 2.52
N ALA A 409 -56.52 -8.23 3.66
CA ALA A 409 -57.91 -7.81 3.81
C ALA A 409 -58.10 -6.29 3.60
N GLY A 410 -59.10 -5.90 2.80
CA GLY A 410 -59.33 -4.51 2.38
C GLY A 410 -58.48 -4.05 1.20
N TRP A 411 -57.80 -4.99 0.53
CA TRP A 411 -56.97 -4.78 -0.65
C TRP A 411 -57.29 -5.84 -1.70
N HIS A 412 -57.10 -5.50 -2.97
CA HIS A 412 -57.27 -6.43 -4.08
C HIS A 412 -56.15 -6.27 -5.12
N VAL A 413 -56.03 -7.26 -6.00
CA VAL A 413 -55.12 -7.20 -7.15
C VAL A 413 -55.77 -6.30 -8.21
N PRO A 414 -55.05 -5.31 -8.75
CA PRO A 414 -55.62 -4.28 -9.60
C PRO A 414 -56.19 -4.84 -10.90
N THR A 415 -57.25 -4.20 -11.37
CA THR A 415 -57.75 -4.33 -12.74
C THR A 415 -56.87 -3.54 -13.72
N ASP A 416 -57.01 -3.82 -15.02
CA ASP A 416 -56.42 -3.01 -16.08
C ASP A 416 -56.89 -1.55 -16.03
N GLU A 417 -58.16 -1.32 -15.70
CA GLU A 417 -58.76 0.01 -15.60
C GLU A 417 -58.11 0.84 -14.48
N GLU A 418 -57.80 0.20 -13.34
CA GLU A 418 -57.11 0.85 -12.23
C GLU A 418 -55.65 1.17 -12.55
N TRP A 419 -54.95 0.29 -13.27
CA TRP A 419 -53.63 0.62 -13.81
C TRP A 419 -53.69 1.81 -14.76
N GLN A 420 -54.70 1.88 -15.63
CA GLN A 420 -54.87 3.01 -16.55
C GLN A 420 -55.14 4.34 -15.82
N ILE A 421 -55.87 4.33 -14.71
CA ILE A 421 -56.05 5.52 -13.84
C ILE A 421 -54.68 5.98 -13.31
N LEU A 422 -53.89 5.07 -12.75
CA LEU A 422 -52.54 5.36 -12.23
C LEU A 422 -51.64 5.95 -13.33
N ILE A 423 -51.57 5.29 -14.48
CA ILE A 423 -50.73 5.70 -15.61
C ILE A 423 -51.15 7.07 -16.14
N THR A 424 -52.46 7.30 -16.29
CA THR A 424 -53.00 8.59 -16.75
C THR A 424 -52.65 9.71 -15.77
N PHE A 425 -52.83 9.48 -14.47
CA PHE A 425 -52.48 10.46 -13.43
C PHE A 425 -50.98 10.82 -13.47
N LEU A 426 -50.12 9.86 -13.77
CA LEU A 426 -48.68 10.06 -13.86
C LEU A 426 -48.21 10.70 -15.18
N GLY A 427 -49.12 11.00 -16.11
CA GLY A 427 -48.83 11.71 -17.37
C GLY A 427 -48.79 10.82 -18.61
N GLY A 428 -49.35 9.61 -18.55
CA GLY A 428 -49.43 8.67 -19.66
C GLY A 428 -48.28 7.66 -19.71
N SER A 429 -48.41 6.66 -20.59
CA SER A 429 -47.52 5.50 -20.67
C SER A 429 -46.05 5.88 -20.88
N ASP A 430 -45.78 6.93 -21.64
CA ASP A 430 -44.42 7.32 -22.03
C ASP A 430 -43.61 7.93 -20.88
N MET A 431 -44.30 8.44 -19.85
CA MET A 431 -43.69 9.08 -18.68
C MET A 431 -43.91 8.30 -17.39
N ALA A 432 -45.02 7.58 -17.24
CA ALA A 432 -45.38 6.97 -15.97
C ALA A 432 -44.29 6.02 -15.44
N GLY A 433 -43.59 5.30 -16.32
CA GLY A 433 -42.56 4.35 -15.91
C GLY A 433 -41.42 4.99 -15.10
N ASN A 434 -40.95 6.18 -15.48
CA ASN A 434 -39.89 6.86 -14.74
C ASN A 434 -40.35 7.39 -13.37
N LYS A 435 -41.64 7.64 -13.17
CA LYS A 435 -42.20 8.06 -11.88
C LYS A 435 -42.53 6.87 -10.98
N LEU A 436 -42.73 5.70 -11.56
CA LEU A 436 -43.07 4.46 -10.86
C LEU A 436 -41.81 3.71 -10.39
N LYS A 437 -40.75 3.66 -11.19
CA LYS A 437 -39.52 2.90 -10.85
C LYS A 437 -38.78 3.50 -9.65
N GLU A 438 -38.16 2.61 -8.86
CA GLU A 438 -37.09 2.96 -7.92
C GLU A 438 -36.02 3.83 -8.61
N THR A 439 -35.43 4.79 -7.89
CA THR A 439 -34.35 5.64 -8.40
C THR A 439 -32.99 4.95 -8.35
N GLY A 440 -32.07 5.36 -9.23
CA GLY A 440 -30.70 4.86 -9.21
C GLY A 440 -30.58 3.41 -9.69
N THR A 441 -29.44 2.80 -9.40
CA THR A 441 -29.05 1.47 -9.93
C THR A 441 -28.84 0.44 -8.81
N ALA A 442 -29.46 0.64 -7.65
CA ALA A 442 -29.36 -0.31 -6.54
C ALA A 442 -29.84 -1.70 -6.96
N HIS A 443 -31.01 -1.76 -7.63
CA HIS A 443 -31.56 -3.01 -8.15
C HIS A 443 -31.63 -3.06 -9.68
N TRP A 444 -31.68 -1.92 -10.37
CA TRP A 444 -31.78 -1.88 -11.84
C TRP A 444 -30.40 -2.01 -12.51
N ALA A 445 -30.27 -2.89 -13.50
CA ALA A 445 -29.01 -3.43 -14.03
C ALA A 445 -28.03 -2.41 -14.65
N THR A 446 -28.49 -1.27 -15.17
CA THR A 446 -27.76 -0.02 -15.49
C THR A 446 -28.65 0.88 -16.39
N ASN A 447 -28.41 2.21 -16.41
CA ASN A 447 -29.21 3.24 -17.12
C ASN A 447 -30.61 3.53 -16.59
N ASN A 448 -30.75 3.72 -15.27
CA ASN A 448 -32.00 4.13 -14.64
C ASN A 448 -31.97 5.59 -14.13
N ASP A 449 -31.05 6.42 -14.63
CA ASP A 449 -30.82 7.82 -14.18
C ASP A 449 -32.02 8.75 -14.40
N PHE A 450 -32.93 8.35 -15.29
CA PHE A 450 -34.16 9.10 -15.54
C PHE A 450 -35.29 8.75 -14.57
N ALA A 451 -35.19 7.65 -13.80
CA ALA A 451 -36.19 7.30 -12.82
C ALA A 451 -36.15 8.30 -11.67
N THR A 452 -37.32 8.80 -11.31
CA THR A 452 -37.51 9.82 -10.28
C THR A 452 -38.18 9.27 -9.03
N ASN A 453 -38.85 8.11 -9.16
CA ASN A 453 -39.77 7.56 -8.15
C ASN A 453 -40.73 8.61 -7.55
N SER A 454 -41.07 9.66 -8.31
CA SER A 454 -41.83 10.79 -7.78
C SER A 454 -43.27 10.43 -7.36
N SER A 455 -43.74 9.24 -7.72
CA SER A 455 -45.00 8.68 -7.24
C SER A 455 -44.92 8.00 -5.87
N GLY A 456 -43.72 7.60 -5.42
CA GLY A 456 -43.53 6.74 -4.26
C GLY A 456 -43.94 5.27 -4.47
N PHE A 457 -44.33 4.88 -5.69
CA PHE A 457 -44.68 3.50 -6.01
C PHE A 457 -43.46 2.58 -5.83
N THR A 458 -42.25 3.00 -6.21
CA THR A 458 -41.00 2.25 -6.00
C THR A 458 -41.01 0.86 -6.66
N ALA A 459 -41.33 0.78 -7.94
CA ALA A 459 -41.30 -0.47 -8.68
C ALA A 459 -39.87 -1.03 -8.79
N LEU A 460 -39.73 -2.32 -8.46
CA LEU A 460 -38.47 -3.06 -8.49
C LEU A 460 -38.42 -4.04 -9.68
N PRO A 461 -37.23 -4.35 -10.20
CA PRO A 461 -37.06 -5.30 -11.29
C PRO A 461 -37.09 -6.75 -10.80
N GLY A 462 -38.24 -7.20 -10.29
CA GLY A 462 -38.41 -8.53 -9.70
C GLY A 462 -38.40 -9.70 -10.67
N GLY A 463 -38.25 -9.45 -11.97
CA GLY A 463 -38.26 -10.46 -13.02
C GLY A 463 -39.60 -11.19 -13.11
N ALA A 464 -39.56 -12.42 -13.64
CA ALA A 464 -40.74 -13.26 -13.83
C ALA A 464 -40.38 -14.74 -14.05
N GLN A 465 -41.33 -15.61 -13.74
CA GLN A 465 -41.26 -17.04 -14.05
C GLN A 465 -42.00 -17.31 -15.36
N SER A 466 -41.34 -17.89 -16.35
CA SER A 466 -41.98 -18.12 -17.65
C SER A 466 -43.00 -19.25 -17.61
N ALA A 467 -44.00 -19.15 -18.48
CA ALA A 467 -44.87 -20.26 -18.84
C ALA A 467 -44.24 -21.23 -19.87
N PHE A 468 -43.00 -20.98 -20.31
CA PHE A 468 -42.26 -21.82 -21.26
C PHE A 468 -41.05 -22.51 -20.62
N PRO A 469 -40.68 -23.72 -21.07
CA PRO A 469 -39.60 -24.48 -20.46
C PRO A 469 -38.22 -23.85 -20.68
N GLY A 470 -37.40 -23.86 -19.63
CA GLY A 470 -36.00 -23.44 -19.67
C GLY A 470 -35.78 -21.92 -19.72
N PHE A 471 -36.82 -21.13 -19.43
CA PHE A 471 -36.75 -19.68 -19.48
C PHE A 471 -37.31 -19.07 -18.19
N SER A 472 -36.52 -18.22 -17.54
CA SER A 472 -36.97 -17.31 -16.49
C SER A 472 -36.43 -15.93 -16.83
N TYR A 473 -37.14 -14.90 -16.40
CA TYR A 473 -36.64 -13.53 -16.47
C TYR A 473 -35.97 -13.24 -15.13
N PRO A 474 -34.63 -13.17 -15.08
CA PRO A 474 -33.92 -12.86 -13.85
C PRO A 474 -34.30 -11.46 -13.36
N VAL A 475 -33.95 -11.17 -12.12
CA VAL A 475 -34.07 -9.83 -11.56
C VAL A 475 -33.18 -8.82 -12.31
N ASN A 476 -33.31 -7.54 -11.97
CA ASN A 476 -32.48 -6.40 -12.40
C ASN A 476 -32.88 -5.66 -13.69
N SER A 477 -33.59 -6.29 -14.64
CA SER A 477 -33.97 -5.60 -15.89
C SER A 477 -35.46 -5.38 -16.10
N LEU A 478 -36.33 -6.18 -15.48
CA LEU A 478 -37.78 -6.15 -15.70
C LEU A 478 -38.54 -6.15 -14.39
N GLY A 479 -39.41 -5.16 -14.20
CA GLY A 479 -40.45 -5.17 -13.17
C GLY A 479 -41.79 -5.48 -13.82
N MET A 480 -42.38 -6.63 -13.52
CA MET A 480 -43.59 -7.14 -14.18
C MET A 480 -44.70 -7.39 -13.17
N PHE A 481 -45.91 -6.90 -13.46
CA PHE A 481 -47.02 -6.86 -12.52
C PHE A 481 -48.30 -7.41 -13.14
N TRP A 482 -49.00 -8.25 -12.38
CA TRP A 482 -50.30 -8.76 -12.80
C TRP A 482 -51.42 -7.72 -12.73
N THR A 483 -52.40 -7.90 -13.62
CA THR A 483 -53.78 -7.45 -13.40
C THR A 483 -54.71 -8.66 -13.23
N VAL A 484 -55.89 -8.46 -12.65
CA VAL A 484 -56.96 -9.48 -12.65
C VAL A 484 -57.77 -9.52 -13.95
N THR A 485 -57.47 -8.65 -14.93
CA THR A 485 -58.27 -8.54 -16.15
C THR A 485 -57.85 -9.60 -17.18
N PRO A 486 -58.73 -10.55 -17.54
CA PRO A 486 -58.43 -11.54 -18.57
C PRO A 486 -58.43 -10.89 -19.96
N LEU A 487 -57.57 -11.41 -20.86
CA LEU A 487 -57.68 -11.15 -22.29
C LEU A 487 -58.59 -12.19 -22.94
N ASP A 488 -58.30 -13.47 -22.67
CA ASP A 488 -59.02 -14.62 -23.22
C ASP A 488 -58.94 -15.84 -22.28
N GLY A 489 -59.18 -17.04 -22.81
CA GLY A 489 -59.13 -18.30 -22.05
C GLY A 489 -57.73 -18.65 -21.51
N GLU A 490 -56.67 -18.28 -22.23
CA GLU A 490 -55.28 -18.66 -21.96
C GLU A 490 -54.43 -17.49 -21.44
N ASN A 491 -54.80 -16.26 -21.79
CA ASN A 491 -54.01 -15.06 -21.55
C ASN A 491 -54.72 -14.05 -20.65
N ALA A 492 -53.93 -13.23 -19.97
CA ALA A 492 -54.38 -12.10 -19.17
C ALA A 492 -53.45 -10.89 -19.34
N TYR A 493 -53.92 -9.72 -18.95
CA TYR A 493 -53.11 -8.50 -19.03
C TYR A 493 -52.17 -8.36 -17.83
N GLY A 494 -50.96 -7.89 -18.12
CA GLY A 494 -50.00 -7.41 -17.14
C GLY A 494 -49.32 -6.15 -17.63
N TYR A 495 -48.53 -5.54 -16.75
CA TYR A 495 -47.72 -4.37 -17.03
C TYR A 495 -46.25 -4.67 -16.78
N TYR A 496 -45.36 -4.11 -17.60
CA TYR A 496 -43.93 -4.19 -17.36
C TYR A 496 -43.22 -2.84 -17.49
N LEU A 497 -42.14 -2.73 -16.73
CA LEU A 497 -41.16 -1.66 -16.72
C LEU A 497 -39.81 -2.26 -17.07
N PHE A 498 -39.06 -1.59 -17.96
CA PHE A 498 -37.74 -2.02 -18.38
C PHE A 498 -36.67 -1.04 -17.88
N ASP A 499 -35.48 -1.54 -17.55
CA ASP A 499 -34.37 -0.75 -17.00
C ASP A 499 -34.08 0.52 -17.82
N SER A 500 -34.02 0.38 -19.14
CA SER A 500 -33.57 1.39 -20.08
C SER A 500 -34.68 2.27 -20.68
N TYR A 501 -35.94 2.06 -20.27
CA TYR A 501 -37.10 2.84 -20.74
C TYR A 501 -37.75 3.68 -19.65
N GLN A 502 -38.21 4.88 -20.02
CA GLN A 502 -39.01 5.77 -19.18
C GLN A 502 -40.49 5.39 -19.16
N SER A 503 -40.90 4.56 -20.12
CA SER A 503 -42.28 4.16 -20.34
C SER A 503 -42.67 2.94 -19.51
N ILE A 504 -43.97 2.79 -19.31
CA ILE A 504 -44.62 1.57 -18.86
C ILE A 504 -45.43 0.98 -20.01
N HIS A 505 -45.41 -0.35 -20.13
CA HIS A 505 -46.05 -1.05 -21.23
C HIS A 505 -47.06 -2.06 -20.70
N LYS A 506 -48.24 -2.10 -21.34
CA LYS A 506 -49.23 -3.16 -21.17
C LYS A 506 -48.88 -4.31 -22.11
N GLN A 507 -48.96 -5.54 -21.62
CA GLN A 507 -48.69 -6.74 -22.40
C GLN A 507 -49.64 -7.88 -22.00
N GLU A 508 -49.83 -8.83 -22.91
CA GLU A 508 -50.52 -10.09 -22.63
C GLU A 508 -49.52 -11.16 -22.19
N TYR A 509 -49.92 -11.93 -21.17
CA TYR A 509 -49.14 -13.04 -20.64
C TYR A 509 -50.04 -14.26 -20.51
N ILE A 510 -49.45 -15.43 -20.78
CA ILE A 510 -50.06 -16.73 -20.49
C ILE A 510 -50.33 -16.80 -18.98
N LYS A 511 -51.50 -17.29 -18.59
CA LYS A 511 -51.96 -17.30 -17.18
C LYS A 511 -51.04 -18.08 -16.23
N GLN A 512 -50.24 -19.00 -16.72
CA GLN A 512 -49.22 -19.71 -15.96
C GLN A 512 -47.99 -18.85 -15.62
N THR A 513 -47.76 -17.73 -16.30
CA THR A 513 -46.59 -16.87 -16.05
C THR A 513 -46.58 -16.40 -14.59
N GLY A 514 -45.45 -16.45 -13.91
CA GLY A 514 -45.30 -15.90 -12.57
C GLY A 514 -44.87 -14.45 -12.62
N LEU A 515 -45.73 -13.51 -12.23
CA LEU A 515 -45.41 -12.08 -12.15
C LEU A 515 -45.56 -11.59 -10.70
N SER A 516 -44.98 -10.42 -10.42
CA SER A 516 -45.17 -9.76 -9.12
C SER A 516 -46.60 -9.24 -8.97
N VAL A 517 -47.03 -9.05 -7.72
CA VAL A 517 -48.35 -8.49 -7.39
C VAL A 517 -48.18 -7.25 -6.52
N ARG A 518 -48.85 -6.17 -6.93
CA ARG A 518 -48.99 -4.91 -6.18
C ARG A 518 -50.46 -4.67 -5.92
N CYS A 519 -50.90 -4.78 -4.67
CA CYS A 519 -52.30 -4.59 -4.34
C CYS A 519 -52.68 -3.11 -4.28
N ILE A 520 -53.94 -2.84 -4.57
CA ILE A 520 -54.61 -1.55 -4.43
C ILE A 520 -55.70 -1.68 -3.36
N LYS A 521 -55.95 -0.61 -2.61
CA LYS A 521 -56.95 -0.57 -1.55
C LYS A 521 -58.37 -0.46 -2.11
N ASP A 522 -59.32 -1.18 -1.50
CA ASP A 522 -60.75 -1.21 -1.86
C ASP A 522 -61.47 0.15 -1.75
#